data_AF-A0A956XUP3-F1
#
_entry.id   AF-A0A956XUP3-F1
#
_cell.length_a   1.000
_cell.length_b   1.000
_cell.length_c   1.000
_cell.angle_alpha   90.00
_cell.angle_beta   90.00
_cell.angle_gamma   90.00
#
_symmetry.space_group_name_H-M   'P 1'
#
loop_
_entity.id
_entity.type
_entity.pdbx_description
1 polymer ?
#
loop_
_entity_poly.entity_id
_entity_poly.type
_entity_poly.pdbx_seq_one_letter_code
_entity_poly.pdbx_strand_id
1 'polypeptide(L)'
;LADPERLSLDERIGLANGIPSPYLQEPLLLQAEPEPEQPVSCAELAMADEQSIMVNEMVAAIAGRYVDQFALQGQLSWLRTLFNLAPPTVTTIPLTARQLEIKFAIPAG
;
A
#
# COMPACT_ATOMS: atom_id res chain seq x y z
N LEU A 1 24.17 7.25 -34.93
CA LEU A 1 23.98 8.09 -33.72
C LEU A 1 22.52 8.53 -33.70
N ALA A 2 21.82 8.32 -32.59
CA ALA A 2 20.42 8.67 -32.44
C ALA A 2 20.28 10.20 -32.31
N ASP A 3 19.28 10.76 -33.00
CA ASP A 3 18.92 12.18 -32.98
C ASP A 3 18.19 12.50 -31.66
N PRO A 4 18.78 13.29 -30.74
CA PRO A 4 18.25 13.52 -29.40
C PRO A 4 16.94 14.33 -29.38
N GLU A 5 16.49 14.88 -30.52
CA GLU A 5 15.28 15.72 -30.60
C GLU A 5 13.98 14.93 -30.84
N ARG A 6 14.03 13.61 -30.97
CA ARG A 6 12.85 12.79 -31.32
C ARG A 6 12.35 11.90 -30.17
N LEU A 7 12.18 12.50 -29.00
CA LEU A 7 11.43 11.89 -27.91
C LEU A 7 9.94 11.88 -28.29
N SER A 8 9.35 10.68 -28.39
CA SER A 8 7.92 10.51 -28.62
C SER A 8 7.31 9.65 -27.52
N LEU A 9 6.16 10.06 -27.01
CA LEU A 9 5.36 9.32 -26.05
C LEU A 9 4.42 8.39 -26.83
N ASP A 10 4.42 7.09 -26.52
CA ASP A 10 3.34 6.21 -26.98
C ASP A 10 2.10 6.48 -26.12
N GLU A 11 1.16 7.25 -26.69
CA GLU A 11 -0.06 7.70 -26.00
C GLU A 11 -0.98 6.57 -25.52
N ARG A 12 -0.80 5.34 -26.04
CA ARG A 12 -1.65 4.19 -25.65
C ARG A 12 -1.20 3.54 -24.35
N ILE A 13 0.09 3.64 -24.02
CA ILE A 13 0.71 2.99 -22.86
C ILE A 13 1.46 3.96 -21.95
N GLY A 14 1.55 5.24 -22.33
CA GLY A 14 2.17 6.30 -21.54
C GLY A 14 3.69 6.21 -21.44
N LEU A 15 4.37 5.48 -22.32
CA LEU A 15 5.82 5.25 -22.26
C LEU A 15 6.56 6.13 -23.27
N ALA A 16 7.64 6.77 -22.82
CA ALA A 16 8.56 7.51 -23.68
C ALA A 16 9.56 6.53 -24.34
N ASN A 17 9.85 6.75 -25.63
CA ASN A 17 10.80 5.94 -26.41
C ASN A 17 12.28 6.21 -26.09
N GLY A 18 12.58 7.11 -25.16
CA GLY A 18 13.92 7.48 -24.76
C GLY A 18 13.90 8.46 -23.59
N ILE A 19 15.08 8.72 -23.02
CA ILE A 19 15.30 9.72 -21.98
C ILE A 19 16.12 10.86 -22.61
N PRO A 20 15.85 12.15 -22.31
CA PRO A 20 16.64 13.26 -22.83
C PRO A 20 18.14 13.09 -22.56
N SER A 21 18.98 13.72 -23.39
CA SER A 21 20.43 13.80 -23.17
C SER A 21 20.73 14.15 -21.70
N PRO A 22 21.68 13.46 -21.03
CA PRO A 22 22.01 13.73 -19.62
C PRO A 22 22.37 15.19 -19.33
N TYR A 23 22.86 15.92 -20.34
CA TYR A 23 23.20 17.35 -20.25
C TYR A 23 21.98 18.29 -20.21
N LEU A 24 20.77 17.78 -20.53
CA LEU A 24 19.50 18.50 -20.46
C LEU A 24 18.67 18.11 -19.22
N GLN A 25 19.14 17.16 -18.42
CA GLN A 25 18.47 16.75 -17.19
C GLN A 25 18.99 17.60 -16.03
N GLU A 26 18.09 18.15 -15.21
CA GLU A 26 18.46 18.79 -13.95
C GLU A 26 19.12 17.74 -13.03
N PRO A 27 20.39 17.90 -12.59
CA PRO A 27 21.12 16.87 -11.83
C PRO A 27 20.43 16.41 -10.55
N LEU A 28 19.56 17.26 -9.99
CA LEU A 28 18.76 16.93 -8.81
C LEU A 28 17.73 15.81 -9.08
N LEU A 29 17.27 15.64 -10.32
CA LEU A 29 16.28 14.61 -10.70
C LEU A 29 16.87 13.18 -10.70
N LEU A 30 18.19 13.05 -10.70
CA LEU A 30 18.90 11.77 -10.60
C LEU A 30 19.17 11.37 -9.14
N GLN A 31 18.92 12.26 -8.19
CA GLN A 31 19.02 11.95 -6.78
C GLN A 31 17.72 11.27 -6.37
N ALA A 32 17.83 10.11 -5.72
CA ALA A 32 16.66 9.48 -5.12
C ALA A 32 16.04 10.49 -4.13
N GLU A 33 14.74 10.76 -4.29
CA GLU A 33 14.00 11.42 -3.23
C GLU A 33 14.16 10.58 -1.96
N PRO A 34 14.35 11.20 -0.78
CA PRO A 34 14.40 10.44 0.46
C PRO A 34 13.10 9.65 0.54
N GLU A 35 13.19 8.32 0.58
CA GLU A 35 12.02 7.50 0.80
C GLU A 35 11.36 8.00 2.09
N PRO A 36 10.05 8.31 2.08
CA PRO A 36 9.36 8.60 3.33
C PRO A 36 9.60 7.40 4.23
N GLU A 37 10.01 7.62 5.50
CA GLU A 37 10.22 6.55 6.47
C GLU A 37 9.00 5.63 6.43
N GLN A 38 9.16 4.47 5.78
CA GLN A 38 8.07 3.52 5.68
C GLN A 38 7.91 2.96 7.09
N PRO A 39 6.71 3.05 7.70
CA PRO A 39 6.51 2.46 9.00
C PRO A 39 6.81 0.96 8.89
N VAL A 40 7.77 0.50 9.69
CA VAL A 40 8.23 -0.90 9.72
C VAL A 40 7.02 -1.82 9.88
N SER A 41 6.93 -2.83 9.02
CA SER A 41 5.82 -3.78 9.03
C SER A 41 5.83 -4.62 10.31
N CYS A 42 4.66 -5.14 10.71
CA CYS A 42 4.57 -6.05 11.86
C CYS A 42 5.47 -7.29 11.72
N ALA A 43 5.72 -7.73 10.49
CA ALA A 43 6.62 -8.86 10.23
C ALA A 43 8.07 -8.49 10.55
N GLU A 44 8.51 -7.30 10.14
CA GLU A 44 9.86 -6.80 10.40
C GLU A 44 10.08 -6.50 11.89
N LEU A 45 9.09 -5.90 12.58
CA LEU A 45 9.16 -5.65 14.02
C LEU A 45 9.18 -6.96 14.83
N ALA A 46 8.46 -8.00 14.38
CA ALA A 46 8.52 -9.31 15.01
C ALA A 46 9.89 -9.99 14.83
N MET A 47 10.53 -9.82 13.66
CA MET A 47 11.89 -10.33 13.43
C MET A 47 12.94 -9.60 14.26
N ALA A 48 12.70 -8.32 14.57
CA ALA A 48 13.56 -7.50 15.43
C ALA A 48 13.30 -7.70 16.94
N ASP A 49 12.35 -8.55 17.33
CA ASP A 49 11.89 -8.75 18.72
C ASP A 49 11.35 -7.45 19.39
N GLU A 50 10.90 -6.50 18.58
CA GLU A 50 10.39 -5.20 19.03
C GLU A 50 8.85 -5.20 19.17
N GLN A 51 8.17 -6.18 18.58
CA GLN A 51 6.72 -6.31 18.66
C GLN A 51 6.27 -7.21 19.81
N SER A 52 5.38 -6.69 20.66
CA SER A 52 4.77 -7.47 21.75
C SER A 52 4.01 -8.70 21.23
N ILE A 53 4.19 -9.84 21.89
CA ILE A 53 3.48 -11.10 21.62
C ILE A 53 1.96 -10.89 21.58
N MET A 54 1.43 -10.04 22.47
CA MET A 54 0.00 -9.73 22.54
C MET A 54 -0.53 -9.10 21.23
N VAL A 55 0.30 -8.29 20.56
CA VAL A 55 -0.05 -7.71 19.25
C VAL A 55 -0.16 -8.83 18.22
N ASN A 56 0.78 -9.79 18.20
CA ASN A 56 0.77 -10.92 17.26
C ASN A 56 -0.47 -11.80 17.44
N GLU A 57 -0.79 -12.14 18.69
CA GLU A 57 -1.98 -12.95 19.00
C GLU A 57 -3.26 -12.23 18.58
N MET A 58 -3.35 -10.93 18.83
CA MET A 58 -4.53 -10.14 18.46
C MET A 58 -4.67 -10.01 16.94
N VAL A 59 -3.57 -9.75 16.22
CA VAL A 59 -3.56 -9.73 14.75
C VAL A 59 -3.95 -11.10 14.18
N ALA A 60 -3.39 -12.19 14.71
CA ALA A 60 -3.70 -13.54 14.26
C ALA A 60 -5.18 -13.89 14.46
N ALA A 61 -5.76 -13.53 15.61
CA ALA A 61 -7.18 -13.73 15.88
C ALA A 61 -8.08 -12.93 14.92
N ILE A 62 -7.73 -11.66 14.67
CA ILE A 62 -8.46 -10.80 13.73
C ILE A 62 -8.36 -11.36 12.30
N ALA A 63 -7.15 -11.73 11.85
CA ALA A 63 -6.92 -12.30 10.53
C ALA A 63 -7.66 -13.63 10.36
N GLY A 64 -7.62 -14.51 11.36
CA GLY A 64 -8.38 -15.77 11.36
C GLY A 64 -9.87 -15.52 11.17
N ARG A 65 -10.44 -14.50 11.84
CA ARG A 65 -11.85 -14.15 11.67
C ARG A 65 -12.19 -13.71 10.24
N TYR A 66 -11.31 -12.95 9.58
CA TYR A 66 -11.48 -12.57 8.19
C TYR A 66 -11.41 -13.78 7.25
N VAL A 67 -10.44 -14.66 7.47
CA VAL A 67 -10.29 -15.90 6.70
C VAL A 67 -11.51 -16.80 6.86
N ASP A 68 -12.03 -16.96 8.08
CA ASP A 68 -13.24 -17.75 8.33
C ASP A 68 -14.47 -17.18 7.60
N GLN A 69 -14.67 -15.85 7.66
CA GLN A 69 -15.75 -15.18 6.95
C GLN A 69 -15.63 -15.41 5.44
N PHE A 70 -14.44 -15.19 4.89
CA PHE A 70 -14.21 -15.33 3.46
C PHE A 70 -14.31 -16.78 2.98
N ALA A 71 -13.54 -17.68 3.59
CA ALA A 71 -13.36 -19.04 3.12
C ALA A 71 -14.53 -19.96 3.46
N LEU A 72 -15.16 -19.79 4.64
CA LEU A 72 -16.22 -20.69 5.10
C LEU A 72 -17.62 -20.11 4.83
N GLN A 73 -17.78 -18.79 4.91
CA GLN A 73 -19.10 -18.15 4.76
C GLN A 73 -19.30 -17.53 3.38
N GLY A 74 -18.23 -17.39 2.58
CA GLY A 74 -18.29 -16.80 1.24
C GLY A 74 -18.63 -15.31 1.24
N GLN A 75 -18.43 -14.62 2.37
CA GLN A 75 -18.76 -13.20 2.52
C GLN A 75 -17.70 -12.48 3.35
N LEU A 76 -17.48 -11.19 3.07
CA LEU A 76 -16.61 -10.33 3.89
C LEU A 76 -17.42 -9.11 4.32
N SER A 77 -17.66 -8.94 5.62
CA SER A 77 -18.50 -7.84 6.12
C SER A 77 -17.69 -6.59 6.52
N TRP A 78 -16.40 -6.76 6.77
CA TRP A 78 -15.53 -5.72 7.31
C TRP A 78 -14.40 -5.42 6.34
N LEU A 79 -14.06 -4.14 6.18
CA LEU A 79 -12.95 -3.68 5.34
C LEU A 79 -11.64 -3.62 6.14
N ARG A 80 -11.71 -3.19 7.40
CA ARG A 80 -10.55 -3.00 8.27
C ARG A 80 -10.93 -3.11 9.73
N THR A 81 -10.05 -3.70 10.53
CA THR A 81 -10.08 -3.64 11.99
C THR A 81 -8.86 -2.86 12.48
N LEU A 82 -9.09 -1.88 13.34
CA LEU A 82 -8.06 -1.15 14.07
C LEU A 82 -8.15 -1.56 15.53
N PHE A 83 -7.01 -1.78 16.18
CA PHE A 83 -6.97 -2.01 17.61
C PHE A 83 -5.80 -1.24 18.25
N ASN A 84 -5.97 -0.89 19.51
CA ASN A 84 -4.92 -0.38 20.37
C ASN A 84 -4.94 -1.21 21.67
N LEU A 85 -3.77 -1.48 22.24
CA LEU A 85 -3.64 -2.20 23.51
C LEU A 85 -3.60 -1.26 24.72
N ALA A 86 -3.21 0.00 24.52
CA ALA A 86 -3.08 0.99 25.59
C ALA A 86 -3.52 2.39 25.10
N PRO A 87 -4.79 2.80 25.31
CA PRO A 87 -5.89 2.04 25.93
C PRO A 87 -6.42 0.91 25.04
N PRO A 88 -7.01 -0.16 25.63
CA PRO A 88 -7.60 -1.26 24.88
C PRO A 88 -8.84 -0.78 24.11
N THR A 89 -8.71 -0.62 22.80
CA THR A 89 -9.82 -0.22 21.92
C THR A 89 -9.78 -1.04 20.65
N VAL A 90 -10.95 -1.35 20.09
CA VAL A 90 -11.09 -2.05 18.81
C VAL A 90 -12.21 -1.37 18.02
N THR A 91 -11.90 -0.99 16.79
CA THR A 91 -12.83 -0.33 15.87
C THR A 91 -12.79 -1.02 14.51
N THR A 92 -13.95 -1.45 14.03
CA THR A 92 -14.11 -2.10 12.72
C THR A 92 -14.82 -1.18 11.74
N ILE A 93 -14.35 -1.13 10.51
CA ILE A 93 -14.97 -0.40 9.41
C ILE A 93 -15.69 -1.40 8.52
N PRO A 94 -16.99 -1.23 8.23
CA PRO A 94 -17.74 -2.13 7.35
C PRO A 94 -17.26 -2.05 5.90
N LEU A 95 -17.32 -3.18 5.20
CA LEU A 95 -17.07 -3.26 3.77
C LEU A 95 -18.27 -2.71 3.01
N THR A 96 -18.12 -1.53 2.41
CA THR A 96 -19.15 -0.87 1.61
C THR A 96 -18.50 -0.26 0.37
N ALA A 97 -19.27 -0.06 -0.70
CA ALA A 97 -18.78 0.58 -1.94
C ALA A 97 -18.08 1.91 -1.66
N ARG A 98 -18.74 2.78 -0.87
CA ARG A 98 -18.18 4.06 -0.43
C ARG A 98 -16.84 3.94 0.28
N GLN A 99 -16.65 2.93 1.13
CA GLN A 99 -15.38 2.75 1.85
C GLN A 99 -14.27 2.21 0.93
N LEU A 100 -14.62 1.42 -0.09
CA LEU A 100 -13.68 0.98 -1.12
C LEU A 100 -13.25 2.15 -2.01
N GLU A 101 -14.18 3.02 -2.41
CA GLU A 101 -13.89 4.25 -3.15
C GLU A 101 -12.90 5.14 -2.38
N ILE A 102 -13.18 5.41 -1.10
CA ILE A 102 -12.32 6.25 -0.24
C ILE A 102 -10.92 5.64 -0.10
N LYS A 103 -10.83 4.31 0.04
CA LYS A 103 -9.55 3.66 0.34
C LYS A 103 -8.69 3.37 -0.90
N PHE A 104 -9.32 3.05 -2.02
CA PHE A 104 -8.64 2.58 -3.23
C PHE A 104 -8.83 3.49 -4.45
N ALA A 105 -9.57 4.59 -4.32
CA ALA A 105 -9.91 5.50 -5.43
C ALA A 105 -10.53 4.78 -6.65
N ILE A 106 -11.22 3.66 -6.42
CA ILE A 106 -11.93 2.91 -7.46
C ILE A 106 -13.27 3.61 -7.69
N PRO A 107 -13.55 4.15 -8.90
CA PRO A 107 -14.85 4.76 -9.17
C PRO A 107 -15.95 3.68 -9.13
N ALA A 108 -17.04 3.96 -8.44
CA ALA A 108 -18.24 3.13 -8.52
C ALA A 108 -18.83 3.23 -9.93
N GLY A 109 -19.00 2.08 -10.57
CA GLY A 109 -19.74 1.94 -11.83
C GLY A 109 -21.24 2.02 -11.62
#